data_AF-A0A2D5EUA0-F1
#
_entry.id   AF-A0A2D5EUA0-F1
#
_cell.length_a   1.000
_cell.length_b   1.000
_cell.length_c   1.000
_cell.angle_alpha   90.00
_cell.angle_beta   90.00
_cell.angle_gamma   90.00
#
_symmetry.space_group_name_H-M   'P 1'
#
loop_
_entity.id
_entity.type
_entity.pdbx_description
1 polymer ?
#
loop_
_entity_poly.entity_id
_entity_poly.type
_entity_poly.pdbx_seq_one_letter_code
_entity_poly.pdbx_strand_id
1 'polypeptide(L)' 'MTGDQIETLIEKTLGDDGFAKRLVADPKAAASELGLELDAETAETLAGMSVDDVRAFADEYRSATDPDKRRAAC' A
#
# COMPACT_ATOMS: atom_id res chain seq x y z
N MET A 1 -9.74 -6.19 5.93
CA MET A 1 -8.29 -5.97 6.14
C MET A 1 -8.01 -5.28 7.48
N THR A 2 -6.90 -5.59 8.18
CA THR A 2 -6.43 -4.88 9.40
C THR A 2 -5.35 -3.84 9.08
N GLY A 3 -5.10 -2.88 9.99
CA GLY A 3 -4.10 -1.82 9.79
C GLY A 3 -2.68 -2.34 9.48
N ASP A 4 -2.22 -3.35 10.22
CA ASP A 4 -0.90 -3.99 10.01
C ASP A 4 -0.72 -4.60 8.61
N GLN A 5 -1.81 -5.08 7.99
CA GLN A 5 -1.76 -5.64 6.64
C GLN A 5 -1.50 -4.54 5.60
N ILE A 6 -2.09 -3.36 5.81
CA ILE A 6 -1.88 -2.19 4.94
C ILE A 6 -0.43 -1.69 5.09
N GLU A 7 0.09 -1.62 6.31
CA GLU A 7 1.49 -1.24 6.56
C GLU A 7 2.47 -2.20 5.86
N THR A 8 2.26 -3.51 5.98
CA THR A 8 3.12 -4.52 5.33
C THR A 8 3.11 -4.38 3.81
N LEU A 9 1.91 -4.15 3.22
CA LEU A 9 1.76 -3.91 1.79
C LEU A 9 2.53 -2.65 1.35
N ILE A 10 2.42 -1.57 2.13
CA ILE A 10 3.03 -0.27 1.85
C ILE A 10 4.54 -0.31 2.00
N GLU A 11 5.06 -0.92 3.06
CA GLU A 11 6.50 -1.12 3.25
C GLU A 11 7.11 -1.90 2.08
N LYS A 12 6.43 -2.97 1.64
CA LYS A 12 6.88 -3.75 0.49
C LYS A 12 6.84 -2.93 -0.80
N THR A 13 5.80 -2.13 -1.00
CA THR A 13 5.62 -1.26 -2.17
C THR A 13 6.68 -0.17 -2.26
N LEU A 14 7.08 0.41 -1.13
CA LEU A 14 8.13 1.42 -1.07
C LEU A 14 9.54 0.81 -1.23
N GLY A 15 9.76 -0.39 -0.69
CA GLY A 15 11.06 -1.07 -0.71
C GLY A 15 11.36 -1.90 -1.97
N ASP A 16 10.35 -2.22 -2.79
CA ASP A 16 10.46 -3.11 -3.94
C ASP A 16 9.71 -2.54 -5.17
N ASP A 17 10.46 -1.87 -6.06
CA ASP A 17 9.95 -1.34 -7.34
C ASP A 17 9.23 -2.40 -8.20
N GLY A 18 9.68 -3.66 -8.13
CA GLY A 18 9.07 -4.76 -8.86
C GLY A 18 7.74 -5.19 -8.23
N PHE A 19 7.59 -5.03 -6.92
CA PHE A 19 6.33 -5.24 -6.23
C PHE A 19 5.31 -4.16 -6.58
N ALA A 20 5.69 -2.88 -6.57
CA ALA A 20 4.77 -1.79 -6.93
C ALA A 20 4.16 -1.99 -8.34
N LYS A 21 4.98 -2.38 -9.32
CA LYS A 21 4.49 -2.70 -10.68
C LYS A 21 3.51 -3.88 -10.70
N ARG A 22 3.77 -4.92 -9.91
CA ARG A 22 2.87 -6.08 -9.78
C ARG A 22 1.60 -5.73 -9.02
N LEU A 23 1.69 -4.88 -8.01
CA LEU A 23 0.56 -4.42 -7.21
C LEU A 23 -0.44 -3.65 -8.07
N VAL A 24 0.03 -2.83 -9.01
CA VAL A 24 -0.84 -2.11 -9.94
C VAL A 24 -1.36 -3.04 -11.05
N ALA A 25 -0.54 -3.97 -11.53
CA ALA A 25 -0.94 -4.91 -12.58
C ALA A 25 -1.97 -5.96 -12.11
N ASP A 26 -1.76 -6.51 -10.91
CA ASP A 26 -2.63 -7.49 -10.29
C ASP A 26 -2.56 -7.38 -8.74
N PRO A 27 -3.37 -6.47 -8.15
CA PRO A 27 -3.28 -6.16 -6.72
C PRO A 27 -3.57 -7.37 -5.84
N LYS A 28 -4.55 -8.20 -6.23
CA LYS A 28 -4.92 -9.41 -5.48
C LYS A 28 -3.79 -10.42 -5.47
N ALA A 29 -3.13 -10.63 -6.62
CA ALA A 29 -1.98 -11.52 -6.69
C ALA A 29 -0.82 -11.00 -5.83
N ALA A 30 -0.50 -9.71 -5.94
CA ALA A 30 0.58 -9.09 -5.16
C ALA A 30 0.32 -9.14 -3.65
N ALA A 31 -0.91 -8.87 -3.20
CA ALA A 31 -1.30 -9.03 -1.80
C ALA A 31 -1.23 -10.49 -1.34
N SER A 32 -1.64 -11.43 -2.18
CA SER A 32 -1.56 -12.88 -1.87
C SER A 32 -0.13 -13.37 -1.69
N GLU A 33 0.87 -12.78 -2.38
CA GLU A 33 2.29 -13.10 -2.16
C GLU A 33 2.75 -12.79 -0.73
N LEU A 34 2.07 -11.85 -0.06
CA LEU A 34 2.30 -11.45 1.32
C LEU A 34 1.36 -12.16 2.30
N GLY A 35 0.51 -13.08 1.83
CA GLY A 35 -0.53 -13.72 2.64
C GLY A 35 -1.66 -12.77 3.04
N LEU A 36 -1.86 -11.69 2.28
CA LEU A 36 -2.88 -10.67 2.50
C LEU A 36 -4.06 -10.88 1.55
N GLU A 37 -5.26 -10.58 2.02
CA GLU A 37 -6.47 -10.62 1.21
C GLU A 37 -7.01 -9.19 1.02
N LEU A 38 -7.03 -8.74 -0.23
CA LEU A 38 -7.61 -7.46 -0.62
C LEU A 38 -9.09 -7.62 -0.96
N ASP A 39 -9.91 -6.75 -0.37
CA ASP A 39 -11.30 -6.55 -0.76
C ASP A 39 -11.37 -6.08 -2.23
N ALA A 40 -12.45 -6.42 -2.93
CA ALA A 40 -12.59 -6.15 -4.36
C ALA A 40 -12.47 -4.65 -4.70
N GLU A 41 -13.09 -3.79 -3.88
CA GLU A 41 -13.06 -2.33 -4.06
C GLU A 41 -11.64 -1.76 -3.94
N THR A 42 -10.86 -2.25 -2.97
CA THR A 42 -9.46 -1.82 -2.78
C THR A 42 -8.59 -2.29 -3.94
N ALA A 43 -8.80 -3.52 -4.42
CA ALA A 43 -8.09 -4.04 -5.57
C ALA A 43 -8.42 -3.25 -6.85
N GLU A 44 -9.70 -2.95 -7.12
CA GLU A 44 -10.08 -2.13 -8.27
C GLU A 44 -9.48 -0.72 -8.20
N THR A 45 -9.44 -0.13 -7.01
CA THR A 45 -8.80 1.18 -6.80
C THR A 45 -7.30 1.12 -7.11
N LEU A 46 -6.58 0.14 -6.56
CA LEU A 46 -5.14 -0.02 -6.79
C LEU A 46 -4.81 -0.34 -8.26
N ALA A 47 -5.65 -1.13 -8.94
CA ALA A 47 -5.48 -1.47 -10.35
C ALA A 47 -5.74 -0.28 -11.29
N GLY A 48 -6.54 0.70 -10.85
CA GLY A 48 -6.80 1.92 -11.59
C GLY A 48 -5.74 3.01 -11.43
N MET A 49 -4.81 2.86 -10.48
CA MET A 49 -3.77 3.84 -10.19
C MET A 49 -2.53 3.62 -11.06
N SER A 50 -1.66 4.63 -11.18
CA SER A 50 -0.32 4.41 -11.71
C SER A 50 0.64 3.94 -10.63
N VAL A 51 1.80 3.39 -11.03
CA VAL A 51 2.86 2.99 -10.09
C VAL A 51 3.33 4.18 -9.24
N ASP A 52 3.42 5.36 -9.85
CA ASP A 52 3.78 6.60 -9.17
C ASP A 52 2.70 7.03 -8.16
N ASP A 53 1.42 6.92 -8.52
CA ASP A 53 0.31 7.25 -7.60
C ASP A 53 0.26 6.29 -6.41
N VAL A 54 0.44 4.99 -6.65
CA VAL A 54 0.50 3.98 -5.58
C VAL A 54 1.68 4.23 -4.65
N ARG A 55 2.83 4.68 -5.18
CA ARG A 55 3.97 5.08 -4.36
C ARG A 55 3.72 6.33 -3.57
N ALA A 56 3.11 7.35 -4.17
CA ALA A 56 2.73 8.57 -3.48
C ALA A 56 1.73 8.26 -2.34
N PHE A 57 0.76 7.39 -2.59
CA PHE A 57 -0.17 6.91 -1.56
C PHE A 57 0.55 6.16 -0.44
N ALA A 58 1.47 5.25 -0.78
CA ALA A 58 2.26 4.51 0.18
C ALA A 58 3.12 5.43 1.07
N ASP A 59 3.74 6.46 0.48
CA ASP A 59 4.55 7.45 1.20
C ASP A 59 3.68 8.34 2.10
N GLU A 60 2.55 8.83 1.59
CA GLU A 60 1.59 9.65 2.35
C GLU A 60 0.99 8.88 3.52
N TYR A 61 0.57 7.62 3.28
CA TYR A 61 0.01 6.77 4.32
C TYR A 61 1.01 6.55 5.44
N ARG A 62 2.27 6.20 5.12
CA ARG A 62 3.35 6.04 6.10
C ARG A 62 3.54 7.33 6.90
N SER A 63 3.60 8.47 6.21
CA SER A 63 3.70 9.79 6.83
C SER A 63 2.49 10.12 7.73
N ALA A 64 1.29 9.66 7.40
CA ALA A 64 0.07 9.92 8.17
C ALA A 64 -0.15 8.95 9.36
N THR A 65 0.41 7.73 9.25
CA THR A 65 0.43 6.74 10.34
C THR A 65 1.63 6.86 11.25
N ASP A 66 2.65 7.65 10.87
CA ASP A 66 3.82 7.95 11.69
C ASP A 66 3.42 8.56 13.05
N PRO A 67 3.65 7.85 14.17
CA PRO A 67 3.23 8.32 15.50
C PRO A 67 3.95 9.62 15.90
N ASP A 68 5.15 9.87 15.36
CA ASP A 68 5.92 11.09 15.59
C ASP A 68 5.26 12.34 14.95
N LYS A 69 4.66 12.20 13.77
CA LYS A 69 3.90 13.30 13.13
C LYS A 69 2.54 13.52 13.78
N ARG A 70 1.88 12.46 14.27
CA ARG A 70 0.64 12.58 15.06
C ARG A 70 0.85 13.34 16.37
N ARG A 71 2.01 13.21 17.02
CA ARG A 71 2.36 14.01 18.20
C ARG A 71 2.65 15.47 17.91
N ALA A 72 3.26 15.78 16.76
CA ALA A 72 3.57 17.16 16.39
C ALA A 72 2.33 17.99 15.99
N ALA A 73 1.20 17.34 15.69
CA ALA A 73 -0.08 17.98 15.37
C ALA A 73 -1.03 18.09 16.59
N CYS A 74 -0.60 17.67 17.79
CA CYS A 74 -1.35 17.80 19.05
C CYS A 74 -0.88 19.01 19.89
#